data_AF-A0A6B1G0P1-F1
#
_entry.id   AF-A0A6B1G0P1-F1
#
_cell.length_a   1.000
_cell.length_b   1.000
_cell.length_c   1.000
_cell.angle_alpha   90.00
_cell.angle_beta   90.00
_cell.angle_gamma   90.00
#
_symmetry.space_group_name_H-M   'P 1'
#
loop_
_entity.id
_entity.type
_entity.pdbx_description
1 polymer ?
#
loop_
_entity_poly.entity_id
_entity_poly.type
_entity_poly.pdbx_seq_one_letter_code
_entity_poly.pdbx_strand_id
1 'polypeptide(L)'
;MLKRRVRFWAAIMLIAVIAVSGCAPRAGQGSIEADADQLVIDLPALVLDFGADGMATIKNAALADLVGSLGVDMDLAVPAEMVFMMEASNIQHIQVSNTPEGLLLLVNGRSIPNISYDGDSLNALPGALSSFGMVIPMADLLFALVDRIGIGVIARFPVAPGADEIPLYVAGDSDAAMAAQAAQEEFLAAVGTPPRINLPIFYEADGSFSIGDMSIDEMNAMTGGALGGLALTIGQIGMAGALGISQLGISTNVDGITISIDGDALPTLDWSDGKASNLIELVTSIPLLDMAMPGMGSMMPTILQILPLVQATEFDLTLHF
;
A
#
# COMPACT_ATOMS: atom_id res chain seq x y z
N MET A 1 -35.95 35.11 6.86
CA MET A 1 -36.05 33.67 6.47
C MET A 1 -35.63 33.40 5.02
N LEU A 2 -36.00 34.23 4.05
CA LEU A 2 -35.65 34.03 2.63
C LEU A 2 -34.13 33.95 2.36
N LYS A 3 -33.32 34.84 2.97
CA LYS A 3 -31.85 34.83 2.83
C LYS A 3 -31.15 33.57 3.36
N ARG A 4 -31.70 32.92 4.40
CA ARG A 4 -31.14 31.68 4.98
C ARG A 4 -31.46 30.46 4.10
N ARG A 5 -32.66 30.44 3.49
CA ARG A 5 -33.05 29.42 2.51
C ARG A 5 -32.25 29.55 1.21
N VAL A 6 -32.02 30.77 0.72
CA VAL A 6 -31.20 31.01 -0.49
C VAL A 6 -29.74 30.58 -0.28
N ARG A 7 -29.14 30.89 0.88
CA ARG A 7 -27.77 30.42 1.21
C ARG A 7 -27.68 28.90 1.32
N PHE A 8 -28.68 28.26 1.91
CA PHE A 8 -28.75 26.80 2.01
C PHE A 8 -28.88 26.14 0.63
N TRP A 9 -29.77 26.65 -0.22
CA TRP A 9 -29.91 26.16 -1.60
C TRP A 9 -28.68 26.42 -2.45
N ALA A 10 -28.01 27.56 -2.28
CA ALA A 10 -26.74 27.86 -2.96
C ALA A 10 -25.61 26.92 -2.51
N ALA A 11 -25.53 26.57 -1.22
CA ALA A 11 -24.57 25.60 -0.71
C ALA A 11 -24.85 24.19 -1.26
N ILE A 12 -26.13 23.76 -1.30
CA ILE A 12 -26.51 22.47 -1.89
C ILE A 12 -26.22 22.43 -3.39
N MET A 13 -26.52 23.50 -4.13
CA MET A 13 -26.19 23.61 -5.56
C MET A 13 -24.68 23.59 -5.78
N LEU A 14 -23.90 24.26 -4.93
CA LEU A 14 -22.44 24.23 -5.01
C LEU A 14 -21.91 22.82 -4.75
N ILE A 15 -22.39 22.13 -3.72
CA ILE A 15 -22.03 20.73 -3.43
C ILE A 15 -22.42 19.82 -4.59
N ALA A 16 -23.61 20.01 -5.17
CA ALA A 16 -24.07 19.23 -6.33
C ALA A 16 -23.22 19.51 -7.59
N VAL A 17 -22.81 20.75 -7.85
CA VAL A 17 -21.93 21.11 -8.96
C VAL A 17 -20.50 20.60 -8.74
N ILE A 18 -20.02 20.60 -7.49
CA ILE A 18 -18.74 19.99 -7.11
C ILE A 18 -18.80 18.47 -7.37
N ALA A 19 -19.84 17.81 -6.89
CA ALA A 19 -20.06 16.37 -7.04
C ALA A 19 -20.18 15.91 -8.50
N VAL A 20 -20.69 16.75 -9.41
CA VAL A 20 -20.96 16.34 -10.80
C VAL A 20 -19.76 16.44 -11.74
N SER A 21 -18.73 17.24 -11.46
CA SER A 21 -17.65 17.46 -12.45
C SER A 21 -16.20 17.23 -11.99
N GLY A 22 -15.97 16.92 -10.71
CA GLY A 22 -14.61 16.82 -10.12
C GLY A 22 -14.46 15.56 -9.29
N CYS A 23 -15.48 14.72 -9.39
CA CYS A 23 -15.51 13.41 -8.83
C CYS A 23 -15.58 12.43 -10.00
N ALA A 24 -14.92 11.30 -9.88
CA ALA A 24 -15.04 10.18 -10.80
C ALA A 24 -15.47 8.93 -10.01
N PRO A 25 -16.03 7.90 -10.68
CA PRO A 25 -16.23 6.61 -10.05
C PRO A 25 -14.93 6.13 -9.41
N ARG A 26 -15.01 5.57 -8.21
CA ARG A 26 -13.86 5.00 -7.51
C ARG A 26 -13.91 3.47 -7.57
N ALA A 27 -12.76 2.84 -7.74
CA ALA A 27 -12.55 1.44 -7.37
C ALA A 27 -13.09 1.17 -5.94
N GLY A 28 -13.83 0.08 -5.78
CA GLY A 28 -14.49 -0.27 -4.51
C GLY A 28 -15.76 0.53 -4.20
N GLN A 29 -16.25 1.38 -5.11
CA GLN A 29 -17.55 2.03 -4.91
C GLN A 29 -18.68 0.99 -4.85
N GLY A 30 -19.54 1.13 -3.85
CA GLY A 30 -20.64 0.22 -3.56
C GLY A 30 -20.27 -0.97 -2.68
N SER A 31 -19.02 -1.09 -2.21
CA SER A 31 -18.60 -2.20 -1.33
C SER A 31 -19.09 -2.05 0.11
N ILE A 32 -19.49 -0.85 0.52
CA ILE A 32 -20.01 -0.63 1.87
C ILE A 32 -21.49 -1.00 1.91
N GLU A 33 -21.79 -2.10 2.60
CA GLU A 33 -23.17 -2.54 2.79
C GLU A 33 -23.91 -1.60 3.76
N ALA A 34 -25.03 -1.04 3.31
CA ALA A 34 -25.90 -0.24 4.17
C ALA A 34 -26.87 -1.15 4.92
N ASP A 35 -26.75 -1.20 6.25
CA ASP A 35 -27.78 -1.77 7.11
C ASP A 35 -28.92 -0.75 7.33
N ALA A 36 -30.14 -1.23 7.54
CA ALA A 36 -31.35 -0.40 7.62
C ALA A 36 -31.30 0.67 8.73
N ASP A 37 -30.46 0.45 9.76
CA ASP A 37 -30.28 1.33 10.91
C ASP A 37 -28.98 2.15 10.88
N GLN A 38 -28.16 2.05 9.82
CA GLN A 38 -26.86 2.72 9.74
C GLN A 38 -26.74 3.66 8.53
N LEU A 39 -26.26 4.88 8.80
CA LEU A 39 -25.89 5.81 7.74
C LEU A 39 -24.52 5.43 7.19
N VAL A 40 -24.52 4.90 5.97
CA VAL A 40 -23.34 4.69 5.14
C VAL A 40 -23.18 5.87 4.19
N ILE A 41 -21.95 6.35 4.05
CA ILE A 41 -21.59 7.42 3.12
C ILE A 41 -20.57 6.87 2.14
N ASP A 42 -20.99 6.58 0.91
CA ASP A 42 -20.07 6.17 -0.16
C ASP A 42 -19.91 7.30 -1.18
N LEU A 43 -18.78 8.00 -1.10
CA LEU A 43 -18.47 9.15 -1.95
C LEU A 43 -17.69 8.70 -3.20
N PRO A 44 -17.93 9.32 -4.36
CA PRO A 44 -17.05 9.15 -5.51
C PRO A 44 -15.66 9.77 -5.25
N ALA A 45 -14.65 9.34 -6.00
CA ALA A 45 -13.28 9.80 -5.77
C ALA A 45 -13.09 11.25 -6.18
N LEU A 46 -12.33 12.01 -5.39
CA LEU A 46 -11.89 13.36 -5.73
C LEU A 46 -10.77 13.30 -6.77
N VAL A 47 -10.92 14.00 -7.88
CA VAL A 47 -9.91 14.05 -8.94
C VAL A 47 -9.01 15.26 -8.76
N LEU A 48 -7.71 15.01 -8.61
CA LEU A 48 -6.65 16.01 -8.52
C LEU A 48 -5.85 16.00 -9.82
N ASP A 49 -5.80 17.13 -10.51
CA ASP A 49 -5.06 17.31 -11.75
C ASP A 49 -3.72 17.99 -11.44
N PHE A 50 -2.61 17.28 -11.66
CA PHE A 50 -1.26 17.81 -11.50
C PHE A 50 -0.76 18.40 -12.82
N GLY A 51 -0.39 19.68 -12.77
CA GLY A 51 0.33 20.34 -13.86
C GLY A 51 1.81 19.96 -13.90
N ALA A 52 2.49 20.27 -15.01
CA ALA A 52 3.94 20.07 -15.15
C ALA A 52 4.79 20.86 -14.12
N ASP A 53 4.19 21.87 -13.50
CA ASP A 53 4.77 22.66 -12.40
C ASP A 53 4.60 22.00 -11.02
N GLY A 54 3.96 20.83 -10.95
CA GLY A 54 3.74 20.12 -9.69
C GLY A 54 2.49 20.56 -8.92
N MET A 55 1.74 21.54 -9.44
CA MET A 55 0.60 22.11 -8.73
C MET A 55 -0.66 21.29 -8.97
N ALA A 56 -1.33 20.93 -7.88
CA ALA A 56 -2.61 20.22 -7.91
C ALA A 56 -3.77 21.19 -8.13
N THR A 57 -4.68 20.84 -9.03
CA THR A 57 -5.95 21.54 -9.22
C THR A 57 -7.14 20.59 -9.11
N ILE A 58 -8.29 21.11 -8.72
CA ILE A 58 -9.58 20.43 -8.87
C ILE A 58 -10.39 21.26 -9.86
N LYS A 59 -10.65 20.73 -11.06
CA LYS A 59 -11.36 21.47 -12.13
C LYS A 59 -10.78 22.86 -12.43
N ASN A 60 -9.46 22.97 -12.48
CA ASN A 60 -8.75 24.24 -12.71
C ASN A 60 -8.81 25.25 -11.55
N ALA A 61 -9.33 24.87 -10.37
CA ALA A 61 -9.14 25.64 -9.14
C ALA A 61 -7.93 25.10 -8.39
N ALA A 62 -7.02 25.96 -7.95
CA ALA A 62 -5.86 25.53 -7.17
C ALA A 62 -6.32 24.83 -5.90
N LEU A 63 -5.81 23.62 -5.66
CA LEU A 63 -6.17 22.84 -4.48
C LEU A 63 -5.81 23.59 -3.19
N ALA A 64 -4.65 24.27 -3.18
CA ALA A 64 -4.19 25.10 -2.08
C ALA A 64 -5.19 26.19 -1.67
N ASP A 65 -5.86 26.83 -2.62
CA ASP A 65 -6.89 27.84 -2.31
C ASP A 65 -8.11 27.20 -1.64
N LEU A 66 -8.48 25.98 -2.06
CA LEU A 66 -9.60 25.24 -1.51
C LEU A 66 -9.31 24.77 -0.07
N VAL A 67 -8.17 24.10 0.17
CA VAL A 67 -7.81 23.64 1.52
C VAL A 67 -7.48 24.79 2.46
N GLY A 68 -6.83 25.84 1.97
CA GLY A 68 -6.56 27.06 2.74
C GLY A 68 -7.86 27.73 3.23
N SER A 69 -8.94 27.68 2.42
CA SER A 69 -10.25 28.18 2.84
C SER A 69 -10.90 27.37 3.98
N LEU A 70 -10.47 26.12 4.17
CA LEU A 70 -10.90 25.23 5.25
C LEU A 70 -10.01 25.35 6.50
N GLY A 71 -9.00 26.22 6.48
CA GLY A 71 -8.03 26.38 7.57
C GLY A 71 -7.04 25.22 7.67
N VAL A 72 -6.90 24.43 6.61
CA VAL A 72 -5.96 23.31 6.52
C VAL A 72 -4.75 23.79 5.72
N ASP A 73 -3.61 23.90 6.38
CA ASP A 73 -2.32 24.20 5.75
C ASP A 73 -1.66 22.88 5.37
N MET A 74 -1.81 22.48 4.12
CA MET A 74 -1.20 21.27 3.56
C MET A 74 -0.42 21.67 2.31
N ASP A 75 0.88 21.36 2.32
CA ASP A 75 1.69 21.43 1.11
C ASP A 75 1.33 20.25 0.21
N LEU A 76 0.50 20.54 -0.79
CA LEU A 76 -0.06 19.55 -1.71
C LEU A 76 0.65 19.56 -3.07
N ALA A 77 1.77 20.28 -3.17
CA ALA A 77 2.59 20.29 -4.36
C ALA A 77 3.41 19.00 -4.44
N VAL A 78 3.46 18.42 -5.64
CA VAL A 78 4.38 17.33 -5.97
C VAL A 78 5.58 17.97 -6.69
N PRO A 79 6.83 17.54 -6.44
CA PRO A 79 7.98 18.07 -7.18
C PRO A 79 7.78 17.94 -8.70
N ALA A 80 8.13 18.98 -9.46
CA ALA A 80 7.97 18.98 -10.92
C ALA A 80 8.75 17.82 -11.57
N GLU A 81 9.89 17.45 -11.00
CA GLU A 81 10.67 16.29 -11.41
C GLU A 81 9.87 14.99 -11.27
N MET A 82 9.06 14.85 -10.22
CA MET A 82 8.21 13.69 -10.02
C MET A 82 7.05 13.67 -11.02
N VAL A 83 6.44 14.81 -11.36
CA VAL A 83 5.42 14.86 -12.42
C VAL A 83 6.03 14.46 -13.77
N PHE A 84 7.21 14.98 -14.09
CA PHE A 84 7.95 14.59 -15.29
C PHE A 84 8.26 13.08 -15.31
N MET A 85 8.65 12.50 -14.17
CA MET A 85 8.85 11.06 -14.03
C MET A 85 7.59 10.24 -14.31
N MET A 86 6.43 10.69 -13.81
CA MET A 86 5.14 10.03 -14.05
C MET A 86 4.78 10.10 -15.54
N GLU A 87 4.87 11.29 -16.15
CA GLU A 87 4.62 11.48 -17.58
C GLU A 87 5.57 10.62 -18.44
N ALA A 88 6.88 10.64 -18.15
CA ALA A 88 7.88 9.87 -18.88
C ALA A 88 7.69 8.35 -18.76
N SER A 89 7.09 7.88 -17.67
CA SER A 89 6.75 6.47 -17.44
C SER A 89 5.32 6.13 -17.90
N ASN A 90 4.64 7.05 -18.58
CA ASN A 90 3.23 6.94 -19.00
C ASN A 90 2.28 6.58 -17.84
N ILE A 91 2.59 7.04 -16.62
CA ILE A 91 1.71 6.97 -15.46
C ILE A 91 0.76 8.17 -15.54
N GLN A 92 -0.46 7.93 -15.99
CA GLN A 92 -1.47 8.97 -16.22
C GLN A 92 -2.33 9.18 -14.97
N HIS A 93 -2.50 8.17 -14.13
CA HIS A 93 -3.21 8.31 -12.87
C HIS A 93 -2.83 7.30 -11.81
N ILE A 94 -2.92 7.74 -10.56
CA ILE A 94 -2.82 6.94 -9.35
C ILE A 94 -4.10 7.13 -8.57
N GLN A 95 -4.73 6.03 -8.16
CA GLN A 95 -5.92 6.05 -7.36
C GLN A 95 -5.67 5.38 -6.01
N VAL A 96 -6.13 6.04 -4.95
CA VAL A 96 -6.23 5.47 -3.60
C VAL A 96 -7.69 5.51 -3.19
N SER A 97 -8.22 4.42 -2.66
CA SER A 97 -9.62 4.38 -2.20
C SER A 97 -9.76 3.42 -1.04
N ASN A 98 -10.49 3.80 0.01
CA ASN A 98 -10.74 2.89 1.12
C ASN A 98 -11.99 2.04 0.88
N THR A 99 -11.99 0.84 1.43
CA THR A 99 -13.11 -0.08 1.54
C THR A 99 -13.13 -0.63 2.98
N PRO A 100 -14.20 -1.33 3.40
CA PRO A 100 -14.21 -2.03 4.69
C PRO A 100 -13.08 -3.06 4.84
N GLU A 101 -12.57 -3.59 3.72
CA GLU A 101 -11.55 -4.63 3.70
C GLU A 101 -10.12 -4.08 3.54
N GLY A 102 -9.95 -2.80 3.18
CA GLY A 102 -8.62 -2.28 2.90
C GLY A 102 -8.53 -0.92 2.20
N LEU A 103 -7.30 -0.50 1.92
CA LEU A 103 -6.97 0.58 1.00
C LEU A 103 -6.59 0.00 -0.36
N LEU A 104 -7.44 0.22 -1.35
CA LEU A 104 -7.18 -0.09 -2.74
C LEU A 104 -6.21 0.92 -3.34
N LEU A 105 -5.19 0.40 -4.02
CA LEU A 105 -4.14 1.14 -4.70
C LEU A 105 -4.16 0.74 -6.18
N LEU A 106 -4.39 1.71 -7.06
CA LEU A 106 -4.37 1.49 -8.51
C LEU A 106 -3.41 2.46 -9.18
N VAL A 107 -2.73 1.98 -10.21
CA VAL A 107 -1.94 2.80 -11.12
C VAL A 107 -2.40 2.49 -12.53
N ASN A 108 -2.75 3.52 -13.29
CA ASN A 108 -3.28 3.36 -14.66
C ASN A 108 -4.47 2.37 -14.72
N GLY A 109 -5.29 2.36 -13.67
CA GLY A 109 -6.52 1.57 -13.58
C GLY A 109 -6.31 0.09 -13.27
N ARG A 110 -5.06 -0.33 -13.04
CA ARG A 110 -4.69 -1.68 -12.59
C ARG A 110 -4.36 -1.68 -11.11
N SER A 111 -4.81 -2.71 -10.40
CA SER A 111 -4.52 -2.86 -8.98
C SER A 111 -3.06 -3.27 -8.77
N ILE A 112 -2.36 -2.54 -7.93
CA ILE A 112 -1.05 -2.95 -7.38
C ILE A 112 -1.27 -3.49 -5.95
N PRO A 113 -0.24 -3.99 -5.25
CA PRO A 113 -0.43 -4.50 -3.90
C PRO A 113 -1.12 -3.47 -3.03
N ASN A 114 -2.15 -3.93 -2.33
CA ASN A 114 -3.06 -3.10 -1.56
C ASN A 114 -2.80 -3.28 -0.06
N ILE A 115 -3.42 -2.45 0.77
CA ILE A 115 -3.36 -2.66 2.22
C ILE A 115 -4.67 -3.29 2.65
N SER A 116 -4.68 -4.55 3.01
CA SER A 116 -5.86 -5.22 3.55
C SER A 116 -5.81 -5.22 5.08
N TYR A 117 -6.99 -5.13 5.69
CA TYR A 117 -7.11 -5.15 7.13
C TYR A 117 -8.42 -5.78 7.58
N ASP A 118 -8.43 -6.24 8.81
CA ASP A 118 -9.59 -6.72 9.55
C ASP A 118 -9.71 -5.96 10.87
N GLY A 119 -10.73 -6.30 11.67
CA GLY A 119 -10.95 -5.63 12.94
C GLY A 119 -9.76 -5.77 13.90
N ASP A 120 -9.08 -6.91 13.92
CA ASP A 120 -7.99 -7.17 14.84
C ASP A 120 -6.72 -6.38 14.45
N SER A 121 -6.34 -6.41 13.17
CA SER A 121 -5.18 -5.67 12.66
C SER A 121 -5.37 -4.15 12.68
N LEU A 122 -6.59 -3.65 12.45
CA LEU A 122 -6.90 -2.23 12.65
C LEU A 122 -6.78 -1.82 14.12
N ASN A 123 -7.22 -2.67 15.05
CA ASN A 123 -7.12 -2.41 16.49
C ASN A 123 -5.67 -2.47 16.99
N ALA A 124 -4.80 -3.26 16.36
CA ALA A 124 -3.38 -3.34 16.68
C ALA A 124 -2.56 -2.12 16.18
N LEU A 125 -2.99 -1.51 15.08
CA LEU A 125 -2.26 -0.43 14.41
C LEU A 125 -1.93 0.80 15.31
N PRO A 126 -2.82 1.33 16.17
CA PRO A 126 -2.49 2.43 17.08
C PRO A 126 -1.31 2.11 18.00
N GLY A 127 -1.28 0.89 18.55
CA GLY A 127 -0.23 0.43 19.45
C GLY A 127 1.11 0.38 18.72
N ALA A 128 1.12 -0.26 17.55
CA ALA A 128 2.30 -0.33 16.69
C ALA A 128 2.84 1.04 16.29
N LEU A 129 1.99 1.96 15.83
CA LEU A 129 2.40 3.32 15.46
C LEU A 129 2.96 4.09 16.66
N SER A 130 2.34 3.93 17.83
CA SER A 130 2.81 4.54 19.08
C SER A 130 4.20 4.05 19.46
N SER A 131 4.49 2.75 19.25
CA SER A 131 5.84 2.19 19.46
C SER A 131 6.88 2.83 18.56
N PHE A 132 6.52 3.38 17.40
CA PHE A 132 7.44 4.17 16.55
C PHE A 132 7.40 5.68 16.82
N GLY A 133 6.74 6.12 17.89
CA GLY A 133 6.60 7.53 18.23
C GLY A 133 5.63 8.30 17.33
N MET A 134 4.83 7.59 16.53
CA MET A 134 3.78 8.18 15.70
C MET A 134 2.46 8.19 16.47
N VAL A 135 1.94 9.39 16.71
CA VAL A 135 0.61 9.56 17.33
C VAL A 135 -0.35 10.06 16.25
N ILE A 136 -1.35 9.24 15.91
CA ILE A 136 -2.44 9.66 15.03
C ILE A 136 -3.52 10.31 15.92
N PRO A 137 -3.72 11.64 15.86
CA PRO A 137 -4.82 12.26 16.57
C PRO A 137 -6.15 11.72 16.03
N MET A 138 -7.06 11.37 16.93
CA MET A 138 -8.39 10.84 16.60
C MET A 138 -8.38 9.50 15.83
N ALA A 139 -7.35 8.67 16.01
CA ALA A 139 -7.25 7.35 15.37
C ALA A 139 -8.53 6.51 15.60
N ASP A 140 -9.05 6.48 16.84
CA ASP A 140 -10.30 5.78 17.18
C ASP A 140 -11.50 6.24 16.34
N LEU A 141 -11.60 7.54 16.06
CA LEU A 141 -12.66 8.07 15.21
C LEU A 141 -12.44 7.66 13.75
N LEU A 142 -11.20 7.71 13.27
CA LEU A 142 -10.86 7.31 11.91
C LEU A 142 -11.19 5.83 11.68
N PHE A 143 -10.79 4.95 12.60
CA PHE A 143 -11.06 3.52 12.51
C PHE A 143 -12.55 3.19 12.68
N ALA A 144 -13.28 3.88 13.57
CA ALA A 144 -14.73 3.71 13.69
C ALA A 144 -15.52 4.13 12.44
N LEU A 145 -14.90 4.90 11.54
CA LEU A 145 -15.52 5.39 10.31
C LEU A 145 -15.08 4.62 9.07
N VAL A 146 -14.03 3.80 9.13
CA VAL A 146 -13.46 3.14 7.94
C VAL A 146 -14.46 2.22 7.24
N ASP A 147 -15.32 1.56 8.01
CA ASP A 147 -16.38 0.67 7.49
C ASP A 147 -17.65 1.44 7.08
N ARG A 148 -17.71 2.75 7.32
CA ARG A 148 -18.94 3.56 7.15
C ARG A 148 -18.80 4.66 6.12
N ILE A 149 -17.57 5.04 5.80
CA ILE A 149 -17.25 6.13 4.89
C ILE A 149 -16.34 5.59 3.79
N GLY A 150 -16.83 5.63 2.56
CA GLY A 150 -16.07 5.37 1.36
C GLY A 150 -15.57 6.68 0.77
N ILE A 151 -14.26 6.85 0.69
CA ILE A 151 -13.58 7.98 0.05
C ILE A 151 -12.50 7.48 -0.89
N GLY A 152 -12.21 8.29 -1.90
CA GLY A 152 -11.12 8.03 -2.81
C GLY A 152 -10.52 9.32 -3.35
N VAL A 153 -9.28 9.22 -3.78
CA VAL A 153 -8.56 10.28 -4.47
C VAL A 153 -7.94 9.69 -5.73
N ILE A 154 -8.06 10.39 -6.85
CA ILE A 154 -7.40 10.08 -8.11
C ILE A 154 -6.46 11.25 -8.42
N ALA A 155 -5.16 11.00 -8.36
CA ALA A 155 -4.15 11.92 -8.88
C ALA A 155 -3.97 11.66 -10.37
N ARG A 156 -4.17 12.67 -11.21
CA ARG A 156 -3.94 12.62 -12.66
C ARG A 156 -2.71 13.43 -13.04
N PHE A 157 -1.92 12.88 -13.94
CA PHE A 157 -0.69 13.47 -14.45
C PHE A 157 -0.79 13.75 -15.96
N PRO A 158 0.09 14.59 -16.51
CA PRO A 158 0.15 14.80 -17.96
C PRO A 158 0.35 13.51 -18.73
N VAL A 159 -0.33 13.39 -19.87
CA VAL A 159 -0.21 12.23 -20.77
C VAL A 159 1.06 12.37 -21.60
N ALA A 160 1.85 11.30 -21.66
CA ALA A 160 3.07 11.26 -22.45
C ALA A 160 2.81 11.59 -23.94
N PRO A 161 3.72 12.31 -24.63
CA PRO A 161 3.54 12.62 -26.04
C PRO A 161 3.33 11.37 -26.91
N GLY A 162 2.17 11.30 -27.57
CA GLY A 162 1.83 10.17 -28.45
C GLY A 162 1.27 8.94 -27.75
N ALA A 163 1.05 8.98 -26.43
CA ALA A 163 0.30 7.95 -25.71
C ALA A 163 -1.22 8.21 -25.78
N ASP A 164 -1.99 7.13 -25.82
CA ASP A 164 -3.45 7.18 -25.69
C ASP A 164 -3.86 7.33 -24.22
N GLU A 165 -5.04 7.92 -23.97
CA GLU A 165 -5.58 8.02 -22.61
C GLU A 165 -5.89 6.63 -22.03
N ILE A 166 -5.45 6.39 -20.79
CA ILE A 166 -5.69 5.13 -20.07
C ILE A 166 -6.95 5.27 -19.20
N PRO A 167 -7.92 4.33 -19.28
CA PRO A 167 -9.10 4.35 -18.43
C PRO A 167 -8.76 4.39 -16.93
N LEU A 168 -9.59 5.08 -16.14
CA LEU A 168 -9.45 5.15 -14.67
C LEU A 168 -9.57 3.80 -13.97
N TYR A 169 -10.24 2.85 -14.63
CA TYR A 169 -10.40 1.48 -14.15
C TYR A 169 -10.33 0.52 -15.34
N VAL A 170 -9.47 -0.49 -15.23
CA VAL A 170 -9.38 -1.58 -16.20
C VAL A 170 -10.18 -2.75 -15.65
N ALA A 171 -11.42 -2.90 -16.14
CA ALA A 171 -12.27 -4.01 -15.75
C ALA A 171 -11.69 -5.33 -16.28
N GLY A 172 -11.51 -6.31 -15.38
CA GLY A 172 -10.97 -7.61 -15.77
C GLY A 172 -9.48 -7.57 -16.10
N ASP A 173 -8.66 -7.04 -15.19
CA ASP A 173 -7.22 -7.32 -15.11
C ASP A 173 -6.93 -8.80 -14.77
N SER A 174 -7.77 -9.69 -15.30
CA SER A 174 -7.77 -11.13 -15.11
C SER A 174 -6.57 -11.77 -15.78
N ASP A 175 -5.92 -11.11 -16.73
CA ASP A 175 -4.75 -11.67 -17.41
C ASP A 175 -3.59 -11.83 -16.41
N ALA A 176 -3.29 -10.80 -15.63
CA ALA A 176 -2.29 -10.86 -14.56
C ALA A 176 -2.71 -11.83 -13.45
N ALA A 177 -4.00 -11.81 -13.05
CA ALA A 177 -4.53 -12.72 -12.04
C ALA A 177 -4.49 -14.20 -12.49
N MET A 178 -4.92 -14.50 -13.71
CA MET A 178 -4.87 -15.84 -14.31
C MET A 178 -3.44 -16.32 -14.51
N ALA A 179 -2.53 -15.44 -14.94
CA ALA A 179 -1.12 -15.79 -15.07
C ALA A 179 -0.49 -16.10 -13.70
N ALA A 180 -0.79 -15.31 -12.67
CA ALA A 180 -0.34 -15.56 -11.31
C ALA A 180 -0.90 -16.89 -10.77
N GLN A 181 -2.20 -17.15 -10.95
CA GLN A 181 -2.83 -18.40 -10.55
C GLN A 181 -2.22 -19.61 -11.29
N ALA A 182 -2.03 -19.51 -12.61
CA ALA A 182 -1.43 -20.58 -13.39
C ALA A 182 0.02 -20.88 -12.95
N ALA A 183 0.81 -19.84 -12.69
CA ALA A 183 2.18 -19.98 -12.18
C ALA A 183 2.20 -20.62 -10.78
N GLN A 184 1.25 -20.27 -9.91
CA GLN A 184 1.11 -20.88 -8.60
C GLN A 184 0.69 -22.35 -8.70
N GLU A 185 -0.28 -22.68 -9.54
CA GLU A 185 -0.72 -24.06 -9.78
C GLU A 185 0.41 -24.92 -10.36
N GLU A 186 1.19 -24.38 -11.31
CA GLU A 186 2.36 -25.06 -11.87
C GLU A 186 3.42 -25.33 -10.79
N PHE A 187 3.71 -24.33 -9.95
CA PHE A 187 4.63 -24.50 -8.84
C PHE A 187 4.14 -25.55 -7.84
N LEU A 188 2.88 -25.47 -7.41
CA LEU A 188 2.27 -26.43 -6.48
C LEU A 188 2.22 -27.84 -7.06
N ALA A 189 1.99 -27.99 -8.36
CA ALA A 189 2.08 -29.28 -9.03
C ALA A 189 3.51 -29.85 -9.01
N ALA A 190 4.53 -28.97 -9.07
CA ALA A 190 5.94 -29.38 -9.01
C ALA A 190 6.39 -29.77 -7.59
N VAL A 191 5.93 -29.08 -6.54
CA VAL A 191 6.36 -29.32 -5.15
C VAL A 191 5.42 -30.20 -4.34
N GLY A 192 4.19 -30.42 -4.83
CA GLY A 192 3.15 -31.25 -4.22
C GLY A 192 2.42 -30.60 -3.04
N THR A 193 3.15 -30.15 -2.02
CA THR A 193 2.60 -29.42 -0.86
C THR A 193 3.29 -28.07 -0.75
N PRO A 194 2.55 -26.97 -0.48
CA PRO A 194 3.15 -25.67 -0.19
C PRO A 194 4.25 -25.83 0.87
N PRO A 195 5.49 -25.42 0.59
CA PRO A 195 6.54 -25.44 1.61
C PRO A 195 6.15 -24.49 2.74
N ARG A 196 6.35 -24.94 3.98
CA ARG A 196 6.25 -24.10 5.17
C ARG A 196 7.65 -23.87 5.72
N ILE A 197 8.04 -22.62 5.88
CA ILE A 197 9.35 -22.21 6.40
C ILE A 197 9.11 -21.37 7.65
N ASN A 198 9.59 -21.83 8.79
CA ASN A 198 9.57 -21.06 10.03
C ASN A 198 11.00 -20.80 10.49
N LEU A 199 11.37 -19.52 10.57
CA LEU A 199 12.69 -19.03 10.93
C LEU A 199 12.59 -18.13 12.17
N PRO A 200 12.64 -18.71 13.39
CA PRO A 200 12.80 -17.92 14.60
C PRO A 200 14.27 -17.51 14.73
N ILE A 201 14.52 -16.21 14.88
CA ILE A 201 15.83 -15.62 15.11
C ILE A 201 15.85 -15.03 16.52
N PHE A 202 16.77 -15.47 17.35
CA PHE A 202 16.93 -14.98 18.72
C PHE A 202 18.17 -14.09 18.77
N TYR A 203 17.99 -12.80 19.06
CA TYR A 203 19.09 -11.86 19.27
C TYR A 203 19.44 -11.79 20.75
N GLU A 204 20.74 -11.74 21.02
CA GLU A 204 21.29 -11.50 22.35
C GLU A 204 21.68 -10.03 22.49
N ALA A 205 21.80 -9.55 23.73
CA ALA A 205 22.11 -8.14 24.03
C ALA A 205 23.46 -7.66 23.45
N ASP A 206 24.36 -8.57 23.09
CA ASP A 206 25.66 -8.27 22.47
C ASP A 206 25.63 -8.19 20.93
N GLY A 207 24.47 -8.43 20.31
CA GLY A 207 24.30 -8.43 18.85
C GLY A 207 24.53 -9.80 18.19
N SER A 208 24.91 -10.83 18.97
CA SER A 208 24.92 -12.20 18.47
C SER A 208 23.49 -12.73 18.28
N PHE A 209 23.33 -13.75 17.44
CA PHE A 209 22.02 -14.36 17.21
C PHE A 209 22.09 -15.85 16.87
N SER A 210 20.99 -16.55 17.12
CA SER A 210 20.74 -17.93 16.69
C SER A 210 19.53 -18.00 15.76
N ILE A 211 19.45 -19.07 14.96
CA ILE A 211 18.27 -19.39 14.16
C ILE A 211 17.72 -20.72 14.70
N GLY A 212 16.57 -20.66 15.39
CA GLY A 212 16.11 -21.76 16.23
C GLY A 212 17.17 -22.12 17.27
N ASP A 213 17.51 -23.40 17.34
CA ASP A 213 18.52 -23.94 18.26
C ASP A 213 19.95 -23.92 17.67
N MET A 214 20.15 -23.37 16.46
CA MET A 214 21.45 -23.37 15.78
C MET A 214 22.16 -22.04 15.91
N SER A 215 23.44 -22.09 16.25
CA SER A 215 24.32 -20.92 16.24
C SER A 215 24.60 -20.44 14.82
N ILE A 216 25.02 -19.17 14.69
CA ILE A 216 25.40 -18.60 13.40
C ILE A 216 26.60 -19.32 12.75
N ASP A 217 27.52 -19.88 13.54
CA ASP A 217 28.66 -20.63 13.04
C ASP A 217 28.22 -21.95 12.38
N GLU A 218 27.30 -22.66 13.02
CA GLU A 218 26.69 -23.88 12.46
C GLU A 218 25.89 -23.56 11.20
N MET A 219 25.10 -22.49 11.22
CA MET A 219 24.33 -22.05 10.06
C MET A 219 25.20 -21.60 8.89
N ASN A 220 26.31 -20.91 9.15
CA ASN A 220 27.27 -20.53 8.13
C ASN A 220 27.98 -21.75 7.53
N ALA A 221 28.30 -22.76 8.34
CA ALA A 221 28.86 -24.01 7.85
C ALA A 221 27.88 -24.77 6.94
N MET A 222 26.57 -24.66 7.18
CA MET A 222 25.54 -25.30 6.36
C MET A 222 25.18 -24.51 5.09
N THR A 223 25.12 -23.18 5.16
CA THR A 223 24.66 -22.33 4.05
C THR A 223 25.79 -21.77 3.18
N GLY A 224 27.05 -21.98 3.58
CA GLY A 224 28.21 -21.45 2.86
C GLY A 224 28.57 -20.00 3.21
N GLY A 225 28.12 -19.50 4.37
CA GLY A 225 28.68 -18.30 5.02
C GLY A 225 28.01 -16.95 4.72
N ALA A 226 26.74 -16.91 4.32
CA ALA A 226 26.09 -15.67 3.86
C ALA A 226 25.16 -14.98 4.89
N LEU A 227 25.04 -15.49 6.11
CA LEU A 227 23.99 -15.03 7.04
C LEU A 227 24.41 -13.88 7.97
N GLY A 228 25.68 -13.47 7.93
CA GLY A 228 26.17 -12.35 8.74
C GLY A 228 25.46 -11.02 8.50
N GLY A 229 24.78 -10.86 7.35
CA GLY A 229 23.95 -9.69 7.06
C GLY A 229 22.66 -9.59 7.90
N LEU A 230 22.29 -10.65 8.62
CA LEU A 230 21.14 -10.64 9.53
C LEU A 230 21.51 -10.15 10.94
N ALA A 231 22.80 -9.95 11.24
CA ALA A 231 23.22 -9.47 12.54
C ALA A 231 22.69 -8.04 12.78
N LEU A 232 22.03 -7.83 13.91
CA LEU A 232 21.62 -6.51 14.37
C LEU A 232 22.68 -5.92 15.28
N THR A 233 22.87 -4.61 15.17
CA THR A 233 23.75 -3.87 16.07
C THR A 233 23.13 -3.78 17.46
N ILE A 234 23.96 -3.65 18.49
CA ILE A 234 23.53 -3.40 19.88
C ILE A 234 22.59 -2.18 19.96
N GLY A 235 22.82 -1.16 19.13
CA GLY A 235 21.96 0.01 19.04
C GLY A 235 20.56 -0.31 18.51
N GLN A 236 20.44 -1.20 17.53
CA GLN A 236 19.14 -1.64 16.99
C GLN A 236 18.36 -2.50 17.99
N ILE A 237 19.04 -3.42 18.68
CA ILE A 237 18.42 -4.25 19.73
C ILE A 237 17.99 -3.37 20.92
N GLY A 238 18.86 -2.47 21.37
CA GLY A 238 18.53 -1.50 22.41
C GLY A 238 17.40 -0.57 22.03
N MET A 239 17.28 -0.20 20.74
CA MET A 239 16.13 0.57 20.22
C MET A 239 14.84 -0.25 20.30
N ALA A 240 14.83 -1.51 19.85
CA ALA A 240 13.64 -2.37 19.97
C ALA A 240 13.16 -2.46 21.43
N GLY A 241 14.08 -2.72 22.36
CA GLY A 241 13.75 -2.74 23.79
C GLY A 241 13.28 -1.39 24.34
N ALA A 242 13.83 -0.26 23.88
CA ALA A 242 13.38 1.07 24.27
C ALA A 242 11.98 1.40 23.75
N LEU A 243 11.58 0.82 22.62
CA LEU A 243 10.23 0.90 22.07
C LEU A 243 9.25 -0.10 22.70
N GLY A 244 9.73 -0.96 23.62
CA GLY A 244 8.94 -2.00 24.28
C GLY A 244 8.67 -3.22 23.40
N ILE A 245 9.36 -3.35 22.26
CA ILE A 245 9.18 -4.43 21.30
C ILE A 245 10.03 -5.62 21.75
N SER A 246 9.38 -6.75 22.01
CA SER A 246 10.02 -8.03 22.37
C SER A 246 10.11 -8.98 21.17
N GLN A 247 9.16 -8.86 20.23
CA GLN A 247 9.08 -9.69 19.05
C GLN A 247 8.66 -8.90 17.81
N LEU A 248 9.33 -9.15 16.68
CA LEU A 248 8.92 -8.68 15.36
C LEU A 248 8.69 -9.89 14.44
N GLY A 249 7.52 -10.00 13.81
CA GLY A 249 7.23 -11.03 12.82
C GLY A 249 7.09 -10.47 11.41
N ILE A 250 7.54 -11.24 10.43
CA ILE A 250 7.22 -11.04 9.01
C ILE A 250 6.74 -12.39 8.49
N SER A 251 5.49 -12.45 8.05
CA SER A 251 4.91 -13.65 7.43
C SER A 251 4.52 -13.38 5.98
N THR A 252 4.71 -14.35 5.10
CA THR A 252 4.22 -14.28 3.71
C THR A 252 3.37 -15.50 3.38
N ASN A 253 2.31 -15.30 2.61
CA ASN A 253 1.44 -16.36 2.11
C ASN A 253 0.85 -15.96 0.74
N VAL A 254 -0.17 -16.70 0.28
CA VAL A 254 -0.85 -16.41 -0.99
C VAL A 254 -1.56 -15.05 -1.00
N ASP A 255 -2.04 -14.59 0.15
CA ASP A 255 -2.77 -13.35 0.28
C ASP A 255 -1.81 -12.15 0.28
N GLY A 256 -0.68 -12.24 0.98
CA GLY A 256 0.22 -11.10 1.10
C GLY A 256 1.42 -11.27 2.03
N ILE A 257 1.96 -10.11 2.40
CA ILE A 257 2.99 -9.96 3.42
C ILE A 257 2.36 -9.29 4.65
N THR A 258 2.49 -9.91 5.82
CA THR A 258 2.02 -9.37 7.09
C THR A 258 3.20 -9.12 8.01
N ILE A 259 3.19 -7.99 8.70
CA ILE A 259 4.12 -7.68 9.77
C ILE A 259 3.37 -7.84 11.09
N SER A 260 4.03 -8.38 12.12
CA SER A 260 3.48 -8.42 13.48
C SER A 260 4.46 -7.84 14.50
N ILE A 261 3.91 -7.25 15.56
CA ILE A 261 4.68 -6.74 16.69
C ILE A 261 4.11 -7.38 17.95
N ASP A 262 4.96 -8.05 18.72
CA ASP A 262 4.59 -8.75 19.96
C ASP A 262 3.41 -9.74 19.81
N GLY A 263 3.26 -10.30 18.61
CA GLY A 263 2.21 -11.27 18.26
C GLY A 263 0.96 -10.65 17.63
N ASP A 264 0.82 -9.33 17.67
CA ASP A 264 -0.30 -8.63 17.04
C ASP A 264 0.00 -8.38 15.56
N ALA A 265 -0.82 -8.96 14.68
CA ALA A 265 -0.70 -8.76 13.24
C ALA A 265 -1.15 -7.34 12.85
N LEU A 266 -0.37 -6.69 12.00
CA LEU A 266 -0.69 -5.41 11.38
C LEU A 266 -1.40 -5.63 10.04
N PRO A 267 -1.97 -4.57 9.42
CA PRO A 267 -2.53 -4.67 8.09
C PRO A 267 -1.57 -5.35 7.09
N THR A 268 -2.13 -6.21 6.25
CA THR A 268 -1.40 -7.01 5.28
C THR A 268 -1.18 -6.21 4.01
N LEU A 269 0.02 -6.30 3.44
CA LEU A 269 0.27 -5.89 2.06
C LEU A 269 -0.22 -7.01 1.15
N ASP A 270 -1.46 -6.91 0.69
CA ASP A 270 -2.09 -7.92 -0.15
C ASP A 270 -1.58 -7.79 -1.59
N TRP A 271 -1.05 -8.90 -2.10
CA TRP A 271 -0.44 -9.02 -3.42
C TRP A 271 -1.14 -10.03 -4.33
N SER A 272 -2.31 -10.53 -3.92
CA SER A 272 -3.09 -11.55 -4.62
C SER A 272 -3.58 -11.05 -5.98
N ASP A 273 -4.21 -11.93 -6.76
CA ASP A 273 -4.94 -11.56 -7.98
C ASP A 273 -4.10 -10.79 -9.01
N GLY A 274 -2.81 -11.12 -9.13
CA GLY A 274 -1.90 -10.49 -10.08
C GLY A 274 -1.39 -9.11 -9.65
N LYS A 275 -1.75 -8.60 -8.47
CA LYS A 275 -1.29 -7.30 -7.96
C LYS A 275 0.23 -7.20 -7.90
N ALA A 276 0.93 -8.23 -7.40
CA ALA A 276 2.40 -8.27 -7.43
C ALA A 276 2.96 -8.12 -8.85
N SER A 277 2.39 -8.84 -9.81
CA SER A 277 2.80 -8.80 -11.21
C SER A 277 2.62 -7.40 -11.80
N ASN A 278 1.48 -6.76 -11.54
CA ASN A 278 1.22 -5.39 -11.96
C ASN A 278 2.23 -4.39 -11.39
N LEU A 279 2.62 -4.55 -10.11
CA LEU A 279 3.66 -3.70 -9.52
C LEU A 279 5.02 -3.93 -10.19
N ILE A 280 5.38 -5.17 -10.51
CA ILE A 280 6.64 -5.47 -11.18
C ILE A 280 6.62 -4.93 -12.61
N GLU A 281 5.54 -5.09 -13.36
CA GLU A 281 5.36 -4.48 -14.68
C GLU A 281 5.48 -2.96 -14.60
N LEU A 282 4.83 -2.33 -13.62
CA LEU A 282 4.94 -0.90 -13.39
C LEU A 282 6.40 -0.48 -13.11
N VAL A 283 7.06 -1.13 -12.16
CA VAL A 283 8.43 -0.80 -11.75
C VAL A 283 9.42 -1.01 -12.90
N THR A 284 9.26 -2.07 -13.69
CA THR A 284 10.10 -2.33 -14.87
C THR A 284 9.85 -1.36 -16.03
N SER A 285 8.66 -0.76 -16.10
CA SER A 285 8.34 0.25 -17.10
C SER A 285 8.99 1.61 -16.83
N ILE A 286 9.47 1.88 -15.61
CA ILE A 286 10.09 3.15 -15.22
C ILE A 286 11.54 3.19 -15.75
N PRO A 287 11.85 3.99 -16.79
CA PRO A 287 13.15 3.95 -17.47
C PRO A 287 14.32 4.40 -16.60
N LEU A 288 14.02 5.11 -15.52
CA LEU A 288 15.00 5.73 -14.62
C LEU A 288 15.15 4.95 -13.30
N LEU A 289 14.51 3.79 -13.17
CA LEU A 289 14.63 2.98 -11.97
C LEU A 289 16.07 2.58 -11.68
N ASP A 290 16.84 2.19 -12.70
CA ASP A 290 18.25 1.82 -12.52
C ASP A 290 19.15 3.04 -12.21
N MET A 291 18.72 4.25 -12.62
CA MET A 291 19.40 5.48 -12.22
C MET A 291 19.11 5.86 -10.77
N ALA A 292 17.89 5.59 -10.28
CA ALA A 292 17.48 5.84 -8.90
C ALA A 292 17.96 4.76 -7.93
N MET A 293 17.99 3.50 -8.39
CA MET A 293 18.40 2.31 -7.63
C MET A 293 19.33 1.44 -8.49
N PRO A 294 20.64 1.76 -8.51
CA PRO A 294 21.61 1.02 -9.30
C PRO A 294 21.61 -0.48 -8.95
N GLY A 295 21.43 -1.32 -9.96
CA GLY A 295 21.42 -2.78 -9.79
C GLY A 295 20.03 -3.39 -9.57
N MET A 296 18.97 -2.58 -9.46
CA MET A 296 17.60 -3.11 -9.41
C MET A 296 17.23 -3.81 -10.72
N GLY A 297 17.68 -3.27 -11.86
CA GLY A 297 17.43 -3.88 -13.17
C GLY A 297 18.02 -5.29 -13.31
N SER A 298 19.17 -5.56 -12.69
CA SER A 298 19.81 -6.88 -12.74
C SER A 298 19.21 -7.89 -11.76
N MET A 299 18.56 -7.43 -10.68
CA MET A 299 17.84 -8.28 -9.73
C MET A 299 16.46 -8.70 -10.23
N MET A 300 15.86 -7.93 -11.14
CA MET A 300 14.48 -8.16 -11.59
C MET A 300 14.21 -9.56 -12.16
N PRO A 301 15.08 -10.15 -13.00
CA PRO A 301 14.86 -11.51 -13.49
C PRO A 301 14.83 -12.54 -12.34
N THR A 302 15.66 -12.34 -11.31
CA THR A 302 15.65 -13.20 -10.11
C THR A 302 14.38 -13.01 -9.31
N ILE A 303 13.92 -11.78 -9.11
CA ILE A 303 12.65 -11.48 -8.41
C ILE A 303 11.49 -12.18 -9.12
N LEU A 304 11.39 -12.03 -10.45
CA LEU A 304 10.36 -12.69 -11.26
C LEU A 304 10.43 -14.22 -11.18
N GLN A 305 11.64 -14.78 -11.11
CA GLN A 305 11.83 -16.22 -11.00
C GLN A 305 11.39 -16.78 -9.64
N ILE A 306 11.64 -16.05 -8.55
CA ILE A 306 11.30 -16.51 -7.19
C ILE A 306 9.90 -16.09 -6.75
N LEU A 307 9.24 -15.16 -7.44
CA LEU A 307 7.93 -14.65 -7.02
C LEU A 307 6.88 -15.76 -6.86
N PRO A 308 6.72 -16.73 -7.78
CA PRO A 308 5.74 -17.80 -7.60
C PRO A 308 6.04 -18.66 -6.37
N LEU A 309 7.33 -18.90 -6.10
CA LEU A 309 7.78 -19.61 -4.90
C LEU A 309 7.38 -18.81 -3.65
N VAL A 310 7.68 -17.51 -3.61
CA VAL A 310 7.38 -16.64 -2.47
C VAL A 310 5.87 -16.56 -2.21
N GLN A 311 5.05 -16.42 -3.26
CA GLN A 311 3.59 -16.36 -3.15
C GLN A 311 2.94 -17.71 -2.80
N ALA A 312 3.62 -18.83 -3.07
CA ALA A 312 3.12 -20.17 -2.74
C ALA A 312 3.67 -20.72 -1.41
N THR A 313 4.70 -20.09 -0.84
CA THR A 313 5.35 -20.54 0.40
C THR A 313 4.72 -19.84 1.59
N GLU A 314 4.33 -20.61 2.60
CA GLU A 314 4.04 -20.04 3.92
C GLU A 314 5.39 -19.83 4.63
N PHE A 315 5.83 -18.59 4.68
CA PHE A 315 7.10 -18.21 5.29
C PHE A 315 6.81 -17.36 6.52
N ASP A 316 7.38 -17.76 7.66
CA ASP A 316 7.30 -17.03 8.93
C ASP A 316 8.72 -16.73 9.41
N LEU A 317 9.09 -15.45 9.48
CA LEU A 317 10.31 -14.97 10.12
C LEU A 317 9.91 -14.29 11.42
N THR A 318 10.45 -14.76 12.53
CA THR A 318 10.20 -14.15 13.85
C THR A 318 11.52 -13.72 14.47
N LEU A 319 11.65 -12.45 14.82
CA LEU A 319 12.80 -11.90 15.52
C LEU A 319 12.45 -11.74 17.00
N HIS A 320 13.29 -12.26 17.88
CA HIS A 320 13.19 -12.11 19.33
C HIS A 320 14.34 -11.26 19.85
N PHE A 321 14.05 -10.29 20.73
CA PHE A 321 15.00 -9.34 21.29
C PHE A 321 15.21 -9.51 22.80
#